data_AF-A0A109UXN1-F1
#
_entry.id   AF-A0A109UXN1-F1
#
_cell.length_a   1.000
_cell.length_b   1.000
_cell.length_c   1.000
_cell.angle_alpha   90.00
_cell.angle_beta   90.00
_cell.angle_gamma   90.00
#
_symmetry.space_group_name_H-M   'P 1'
#
loop_
_entity.id
_entity.type
_entity.pdbx_description
1 polymer ?
#
loop_
_entity_poly.entity_id
_entity_poly.type
_entity_poly.pdbx_seq_one_letter_code
_entity_poly.pdbx_strand_id
1 'polypeptide(L)'
;MDPENFQKQLESQLHVSKLQSVESKPVYVSSVEVTDTVSNPLSEGSFKTILNPLLSNPLQSLTTTISALKNIEKKLMLTGLYDDVSISLTEDHSEFVKQFLKDATPKDINMDLPLPISAQIKLTPVSYRNLSLISTTRDNFASVGGRVSLLNKYGYAETINLQGELNVDPFTGNLNEKAANVKCSVPFLHDPSVKSVFDFSYSLSDLREQPWIAESDQGRHRQLGLNIGVHKPWMSLNQFYTPTTFNGLSIILRDLVPKTDATEISLPSKNVYSKLSLISQMLYSNIKSIGTVPTQGVKVNFTNEFVLKQSAAGQNFGNTFDKLTLSCEAHRSFLSEQLTTSLNFSCGSIFSPSTDGKVPDVHFMDRFYVGGLSSLKGFQTNMVGNTSGDSFYRLGLYSSIGLPKMPKISPIKLQTFVNAGDVFALKDGIPEKFAAATGVSLIYSSRIGNLDLTYAIPLTSRPQDEAKPGFSFGVKIAFM
;
A
#
# COMPACT_ATOMS: atom_id res chain seq x y z
N MET A 1 23.75 11.43 -2.93
CA MET A 1 25.20 11.44 -3.24
C MET A 1 25.80 10.17 -2.66
N ASP A 2 26.63 9.43 -3.41
CA ASP A 2 27.09 8.09 -3.01
C ASP A 2 27.94 8.11 -1.72
N PRO A 3 27.63 7.28 -0.71
CA PRO A 3 28.43 7.15 0.52
C PRO A 3 29.87 6.66 0.28
N GLU A 4 30.13 6.00 -0.86
CA GLU A 4 31.49 5.64 -1.29
C GLU A 4 32.33 6.85 -1.71
N ASN A 5 31.71 7.93 -2.21
CA ASN A 5 32.41 9.14 -2.62
C ASN A 5 32.81 9.99 -1.40
N PHE A 6 32.04 9.88 -0.31
CA PHE A 6 32.36 10.47 0.99
C PHE A 6 33.53 9.75 1.68
N GLN A 7 33.57 8.41 1.61
CA GLN A 7 34.70 7.63 2.09
C GLN A 7 36.00 8.02 1.35
N LYS A 8 35.94 8.19 0.03
CA LYS A 8 37.07 8.66 -0.78
C LYS A 8 37.50 10.11 -0.48
N GLN A 9 36.55 11.00 -0.18
CA GLN A 9 36.89 12.38 0.21
C GLN A 9 37.55 12.44 1.59
N LEU A 10 37.11 11.62 2.55
CA LEU A 10 37.77 11.45 3.85
C LEU A 10 39.17 10.80 3.71
N GLU A 11 39.29 9.78 2.86
CA GLU A 11 40.56 9.15 2.51
C GLU A 11 41.52 10.12 1.80
N SER A 12 41.01 11.10 1.03
CA SER A 12 41.85 12.09 0.35
C SER A 12 42.42 13.17 1.27
N GLN A 13 41.72 13.50 2.37
CA GLN A 13 42.16 14.52 3.33
C GLN A 13 43.05 13.95 4.45
N LEU A 14 43.02 12.64 4.69
CA LEU A 14 43.83 11.94 5.70
C LEU A 14 44.77 10.95 5.02
N HIS A 15 46.07 11.28 4.93
CA HIS A 15 47.13 10.42 4.36
C HIS A 15 46.96 8.92 4.72
N VAL A 16 46.68 8.11 3.69
CA VAL A 16 46.10 6.75 3.71
C VAL A 16 47.02 5.62 4.22
N SER A 17 48.22 5.90 4.73
CA SER A 17 49.14 4.83 5.15
C SER A 17 48.91 4.25 6.57
N LYS A 18 47.81 4.58 7.26
CA LYS A 18 47.53 4.10 8.64
C LYS A 18 46.14 3.49 8.88
N LEU A 19 45.41 3.07 7.85
CA LEU A 19 43.97 2.75 8.00
C LEU A 19 43.61 1.42 8.67
N GLN A 20 44.56 0.52 8.97
CA GLN A 20 44.27 -0.63 9.84
C GLN A 20 44.32 -0.30 11.35
N SER A 21 44.82 0.88 11.74
CA SER A 21 44.92 1.32 13.14
C SER A 21 43.91 2.42 13.53
N VAL A 22 42.94 2.76 12.66
CA VAL A 22 42.02 3.91 12.83
C VAL A 22 40.60 3.50 13.25
N GLU A 23 40.19 2.25 13.02
CA GLU A 23 38.85 1.77 13.37
C GLU A 23 38.53 1.83 14.88
N SER A 24 39.56 1.73 15.71
CA SER A 24 39.46 1.77 17.18
C SER A 24 39.68 3.16 17.78
N LYS A 25 39.94 4.20 16.96
CA LYS A 25 40.24 5.54 17.51
C LYS A 25 39.01 6.07 18.26
N PRO A 26 39.18 6.50 19.53
CA PRO A 26 38.08 7.08 20.29
C PRO A 26 37.74 8.47 19.76
N VAL A 27 36.45 8.71 19.65
CA VAL A 27 35.87 9.93 19.07
C VAL A 27 34.86 10.46 20.08
N TYR A 28 34.87 11.77 20.30
CA TYR A 28 33.94 12.47 21.18
C TYR A 28 33.00 13.34 20.36
N VAL A 29 31.71 13.00 20.35
CA VAL A 29 30.67 13.79 19.68
C VAL A 29 30.32 14.97 20.58
N SER A 30 30.77 16.17 20.20
CA SER A 30 30.57 17.40 20.99
C SER A 30 29.18 18.02 20.77
N SER A 31 28.69 17.96 19.53
CA SER A 31 27.43 18.60 19.13
C SER A 31 26.80 17.88 17.93
N VAL A 32 25.47 17.95 17.86
CA VAL A 32 24.68 17.49 16.72
C VAL A 32 23.80 18.64 16.29
N GLU A 33 24.02 19.14 15.08
CA GLU A 33 23.30 20.28 14.52
C GLU A 33 22.37 19.79 13.41
N VAL A 34 21.07 20.08 13.53
CA VAL A 34 20.04 19.63 12.57
C VAL A 34 19.50 20.83 11.83
N THR A 35 19.70 20.85 10.51
CA THR A 35 19.10 21.85 9.63
C THR A 35 17.86 21.25 8.96
N ASP A 36 16.69 21.71 9.40
CA ASP A 36 15.39 21.34 8.82
C ASP A 36 14.78 22.54 8.09
N THR A 37 14.19 22.28 6.91
CA THR A 37 13.54 23.28 6.05
C THR A 37 12.03 23.01 5.90
N VAL A 38 11.48 21.99 6.56
CA VAL A 38 10.04 21.66 6.55
C VAL A 38 9.23 22.73 7.29
N SER A 39 8.03 23.04 6.79
CA SER A 39 7.11 23.99 7.45
C SER A 39 6.63 23.52 8.83
N ASN A 40 6.41 22.22 8.98
CA ASN A 40 6.11 21.55 10.25
C ASN A 40 7.22 20.51 10.53
N PRO A 41 8.29 20.87 11.25
CA PRO A 41 9.38 19.94 11.58
C PRO A 41 8.95 18.92 12.65
N LEU A 42 9.79 17.91 12.88
CA LEU A 42 9.63 17.01 14.02
C LEU A 42 9.74 17.77 15.34
N SER A 43 9.01 17.31 16.36
CA SER A 43 9.15 17.85 17.70
C SER A 43 10.54 17.57 18.28
N GLU A 44 11.02 18.46 19.15
CA GLU A 44 12.33 18.33 19.79
C GLU A 44 12.47 16.99 20.54
N GLY A 45 11.40 16.51 21.18
CA GLY A 45 11.37 15.20 21.84
C GLY A 45 11.55 14.03 20.86
N SER A 46 11.00 14.14 19.65
CA SER A 46 11.17 13.12 18.60
C SER A 46 12.62 13.11 18.09
N PHE A 47 13.20 14.28 17.84
CA PHE A 47 14.61 14.38 17.46
C PHE A 47 15.53 13.82 18.55
N LYS A 48 15.34 14.21 19.82
CA LYS A 48 16.12 13.68 20.94
C LYS A 48 16.04 12.17 21.03
N THR A 49 14.87 11.57 20.82
CA THR A 49 14.69 10.11 20.85
C THR A 49 15.44 9.42 19.71
N ILE A 50 15.35 9.95 18.49
CA ILE A 50 16.04 9.40 17.32
C ILE A 50 17.56 9.52 17.47
N LEU A 51 18.04 10.68 17.95
CA LEU A 51 19.46 10.99 18.18
C LEU A 51 20.01 10.37 19.49
N ASN A 52 19.13 9.78 20.30
CA ASN A 52 19.35 8.82 21.39
C ASN A 52 20.79 8.27 21.47
N PRO A 53 21.16 7.43 20.48
CA PRO A 53 22.40 6.67 20.49
C PRO A 53 23.69 7.51 20.50
N LEU A 54 23.65 8.76 20.04
CA LEU A 54 24.80 9.67 20.04
C LEU A 54 24.80 10.56 21.28
N LEU A 55 23.63 10.98 21.74
CA LEU A 55 23.49 11.92 22.86
C LEU A 55 23.75 11.27 24.21
N SER A 56 23.36 10.00 24.41
CA SER A 56 23.56 9.30 25.68
C SER A 56 25.01 8.87 25.92
N ASN A 57 25.72 8.51 24.84
CA ASN A 57 27.08 8.00 24.88
C ASN A 57 27.95 8.81 23.90
N PRO A 58 28.40 10.01 24.25
CA PRO A 58 29.15 10.87 23.32
C PRO A 58 30.56 10.35 23.01
N LEU A 59 31.15 9.51 23.87
CA LEU A 59 32.47 8.90 23.67
C LEU A 59 32.32 7.49 23.09
N GLN A 60 32.72 7.30 21.83
CA GLN A 60 32.55 6.06 21.07
C GLN A 60 33.73 5.80 20.13
N SER A 61 33.86 4.59 19.57
CA SER A 61 34.81 4.36 18.47
C SER A 61 34.24 4.89 17.17
N LEU A 62 35.11 5.29 16.23
CA LEU A 62 34.69 5.81 14.93
C LEU A 62 33.71 4.87 14.20
N THR A 63 33.95 3.56 14.23
CA THR A 63 33.08 2.55 13.61
C THR A 63 31.69 2.51 14.25
N THR A 64 31.62 2.60 15.58
CA THR A 64 30.33 2.65 16.29
C THR A 64 29.58 3.94 16.01
N THR A 65 30.27 5.08 15.94
CA THR A 65 29.68 6.38 15.57
C THR A 65 29.11 6.36 14.16
N ILE A 66 29.86 5.86 13.16
CA ILE A 66 29.37 5.75 11.78
C ILE A 66 28.14 4.83 11.72
N SER A 67 28.15 3.72 12.44
CA SER A 67 27.02 2.78 12.50
C SER A 67 25.77 3.43 13.14
N ALA A 68 25.97 4.23 14.20
CA ALA A 68 24.89 4.98 14.84
C ALA A 68 24.32 6.05 13.90
N LEU A 69 25.15 6.78 13.15
CA LEU A 69 24.71 7.78 12.17
C LEU A 69 23.92 7.15 11.03
N LYS A 70 24.36 6.00 10.48
CA LYS A 70 23.59 5.25 9.47
C LYS A 70 22.22 4.80 9.99
N ASN A 71 22.14 4.41 11.27
CA ASN A 71 20.86 4.07 11.90
C ASN A 71 19.96 5.31 12.05
N ILE A 72 20.53 6.45 12.44
CA ILE A 72 19.81 7.73 12.54
C ILE A 72 19.27 8.17 11.18
N GLU A 73 20.10 8.11 10.14
CA GLU A 73 19.72 8.38 8.75
C GLU A 73 18.52 7.51 8.35
N LYS A 74 18.63 6.19 8.57
CA LYS A 74 17.54 5.25 8.29
C LYS A 74 16.27 5.58 9.07
N LYS A 75 16.36 5.91 10.35
CA LYS A 75 15.20 6.26 11.18
C LYS A 75 14.53 7.55 10.70
N LEU A 76 15.31 8.57 10.35
CA LEU A 76 14.81 9.83 9.80
C LEU A 76 14.11 9.62 8.46
N MET A 77 14.69 8.82 7.56
CA MET A 77 14.04 8.43 6.30
C MET A 77 12.73 7.68 6.53
N LEU A 78 12.68 6.77 7.51
CA LEU A 78 11.48 5.97 7.83
C LEU A 78 10.33 6.79 8.42
N THR A 79 10.59 7.99 8.95
CA THR A 79 9.52 8.93 9.33
C THR A 79 8.61 9.22 8.13
N GLY A 80 9.18 9.27 6.91
CA GLY A 80 8.48 9.62 5.68
C GLY A 80 8.30 11.12 5.48
N LEU A 81 8.98 11.96 6.26
CA LEU A 81 8.99 13.42 6.10
C LEU A 81 10.09 13.93 5.20
N TYR A 82 11.16 13.14 5.02
CA TYR A 82 12.36 13.55 4.32
C TYR A 82 12.65 12.62 3.12
N ASP A 83 12.96 13.21 1.96
CA ASP A 83 13.33 12.48 0.74
C ASP A 83 14.82 12.12 0.73
N ASP A 84 15.66 12.96 1.35
CA ASP A 84 17.10 12.73 1.50
C ASP A 84 17.60 13.28 2.85
N VAL A 85 18.50 12.54 3.49
CA VAL A 85 19.11 12.85 4.78
C VAL A 85 20.62 12.76 4.61
N SER A 86 21.28 13.92 4.61
CA SER A 86 22.73 14.00 4.47
C SER A 86 23.38 14.29 5.83
N ILE A 87 24.38 13.51 6.20
CA ILE A 87 25.10 13.62 7.46
C ILE A 87 26.58 13.86 7.15
N SER A 88 27.12 14.97 7.65
CA SER A 88 28.55 15.29 7.57
C SER A 88 29.18 15.40 8.95
N LEU A 89 30.40 14.89 9.09
CA LEU A 89 31.19 14.98 10.31
C LEU A 89 32.31 16.00 10.10
N THR A 90 32.44 16.93 11.03
CA THR A 90 33.51 17.94 11.04
C THR A 90 34.26 17.89 12.36
N GLU A 91 35.58 18.14 12.34
CA GLU A 91 36.35 18.27 13.58
C GLU A 91 35.89 19.51 14.35
N ASP A 92 35.66 19.35 15.65
CA ASP A 92 35.31 20.49 16.50
C ASP A 92 36.60 21.14 17.03
N HIS A 93 36.88 22.33 16.51
CA HIS A 93 38.06 23.10 16.88
C HIS A 93 37.86 23.96 18.13
N SER A 94 36.70 23.90 18.79
CA SER A 94 36.41 24.65 20.02
C SER A 94 37.46 24.40 21.12
N GLU A 95 38.07 25.49 21.60
CA GLU A 95 39.08 25.42 22.68
C GLU A 95 38.49 24.85 23.97
N PHE A 96 37.21 25.12 24.24
CA PHE A 96 36.49 24.62 25.40
C PHE A 96 36.44 23.09 25.45
N VAL A 97 36.07 22.45 24.32
CA VAL A 97 35.96 20.99 24.24
C VAL A 97 37.34 20.34 24.36
N LYS A 98 38.36 20.93 23.72
CA LYS A 98 39.75 20.46 23.84
C LYS A 98 40.27 20.53 25.27
N GLN A 99 39.89 21.55 26.03
CA GLN A 99 40.27 21.70 27.43
C GLN A 99 39.52 20.73 28.34
N PHE A 100 38.21 20.57 28.15
CA PHE A 100 37.41 19.58 28.85
C PHE A 100 37.95 18.15 28.69
N LEU A 101 38.32 17.76 27.46
CA LEU A 101 38.88 16.44 27.20
C LEU A 101 40.23 16.23 27.89
N LYS A 102 41.09 17.25 27.95
CA LYS A 102 42.38 17.21 28.66
C LYS A 102 42.20 17.06 30.17
N ASP A 103 41.20 17.73 30.74
CA ASP A 103 40.91 17.68 32.18
C ASP A 103 40.23 16.35 32.57
N ALA A 104 39.45 15.75 31.66
CA ALA A 104 38.77 14.48 31.89
C ALA A 104 39.67 13.24 31.72
N THR A 105 40.78 13.34 30.99
CA THR A 105 41.77 12.25 30.85
C THR A 105 42.77 12.24 32.02
N PRO A 106 42.90 11.13 32.77
CA PRO A 106 43.93 11.01 33.81
C PRO A 106 45.34 11.15 33.23
N LYS A 107 46.14 12.06 33.79
CA LYS A 107 47.52 12.34 33.34
C LYS A 107 48.47 11.14 33.47
N ASP A 108 48.08 10.13 34.24
CA ASP A 108 48.91 8.97 34.59
C ASP A 108 48.83 7.83 33.56
N ILE A 109 47.89 7.90 32.61
CA ILE A 109 47.73 6.91 31.54
C ILE A 109 48.08 7.59 30.22
N ASN A 110 49.07 7.08 29.51
CA ASN A 110 49.55 7.58 28.21
C ASN A 110 48.54 7.23 27.08
N MET A 111 47.29 7.65 27.24
CA MET A 111 46.17 7.41 26.34
C MET A 111 46.04 8.56 25.34
N ASP A 112 45.87 8.22 24.06
CA ASP A 112 45.56 9.20 23.02
C ASP A 112 44.23 9.89 23.31
N LEU A 113 44.21 11.23 23.28
CA LEU A 113 43.01 12.03 23.47
C LEU A 113 41.96 11.69 22.39
N PRO A 114 40.68 11.54 22.77
CA PRO A 114 39.62 11.33 21.80
C PRO A 114 39.49 12.53 20.86
N LEU A 115 39.19 12.27 19.59
CA LEU A 115 39.02 13.33 18.59
C LEU A 115 37.65 14.00 18.78
N PRO A 116 37.57 15.32 19.04
CA PRO A 116 36.28 16.01 19.15
C PRO A 116 35.69 16.23 17.76
N ILE A 117 34.45 15.79 17.55
CA ILE A 117 33.71 15.94 16.29
C ILE A 117 32.33 16.55 16.52
N SER A 118 31.88 17.30 15.53
CA SER A 118 30.50 17.79 15.42
C SER A 118 29.82 17.10 14.24
N ALA A 119 28.56 16.69 14.42
CA ALA A 119 27.75 16.07 13.38
C ALA A 119 26.71 17.06 12.86
N GLN A 120 26.76 17.37 11.57
CA GLN A 120 25.79 18.21 10.88
C GLN A 120 24.83 17.34 10.07
N ILE A 121 23.54 17.44 10.36
CA ILE A 121 22.47 16.70 9.69
C ILE A 121 21.64 17.68 8.88
N LYS A 122 21.67 17.53 7.56
CA LYS A 122 20.86 18.34 6.64
C LYS A 122 19.73 17.50 6.08
N LEU A 123 18.51 17.95 6.35
CA LEU A 123 17.27 17.27 6.00
C LEU A 123 16.61 17.94 4.81
N THR A 124 16.21 17.15 3.81
CA THR A 124 15.44 17.64 2.66
C THR A 124 14.00 17.11 2.72
N PRO A 125 12.98 17.99 2.68
CA PRO A 125 11.59 17.61 2.83
C PRO A 125 11.08 16.80 1.62
N VAL A 126 10.18 15.84 1.88
CA VAL A 126 9.42 15.17 0.82
C VAL A 126 8.51 16.17 0.11
N SER A 127 8.50 16.13 -1.23
CA SER A 127 7.48 16.85 -2.01
C SER A 127 6.12 16.16 -1.86
N TYR A 128 5.36 16.59 -0.86
CA TYR A 128 4.07 15.99 -0.53
C TYR A 128 2.90 16.76 -1.14
N ARG A 129 1.90 16.03 -1.64
CA ARG A 129 0.68 16.62 -2.22
C ARG A 129 -0.45 16.60 -1.21
N ASN A 130 -0.90 17.78 -0.83
CA ASN A 130 -1.89 17.93 0.23
C ASN A 130 -3.32 17.74 -0.26
N LEU A 131 -3.58 17.94 -1.55
CA LEU A 131 -4.89 17.76 -2.17
C LEU A 131 -4.74 16.94 -3.45
N SER A 132 -5.72 16.07 -3.71
CA SER A 132 -5.89 15.45 -5.01
C SER A 132 -7.38 15.24 -5.27
N LEU A 133 -7.80 15.48 -6.50
CA LEU A 133 -9.15 15.19 -6.97
C LEU A 133 -9.06 14.09 -8.03
N ILE A 134 -9.91 13.08 -7.93
CA ILE A 134 -9.90 11.92 -8.81
C ILE A 134 -11.28 11.80 -9.44
N SER A 135 -11.33 11.74 -10.76
CA SER A 135 -12.53 11.37 -11.49
C SER A 135 -12.28 10.08 -12.24
N THR A 136 -13.19 9.12 -12.11
CA THR A 136 -13.15 7.85 -12.84
C THR A 136 -14.42 7.71 -13.66
N THR A 137 -14.33 7.25 -14.88
CA THR A 137 -15.49 6.92 -15.72
C THR A 137 -15.26 5.57 -16.35
N ARG A 138 -16.21 4.67 -16.21
CA ARG A 138 -16.22 3.34 -16.80
C ARG A 138 -17.57 3.06 -17.44
N ASP A 139 -17.66 1.94 -18.12
CA ASP A 139 -18.92 1.49 -18.74
C ASP A 139 -20.11 1.41 -17.78
N ASN A 140 -19.89 1.15 -16.49
CA ASN A 140 -20.97 0.84 -15.54
C ASN A 140 -21.07 1.82 -14.35
N PHE A 141 -20.08 2.69 -14.16
CA PHE A 141 -20.14 3.72 -13.13
C PHE A 141 -19.22 4.90 -13.49
N ALA A 142 -19.58 6.07 -13.00
CA ALA A 142 -18.73 7.24 -12.92
C ALA A 142 -18.49 7.58 -11.45
N SER A 143 -17.25 7.86 -11.07
CA SER A 143 -16.90 8.30 -9.73
C SER A 143 -16.20 9.65 -9.71
N VAL A 144 -16.45 10.41 -8.66
CA VAL A 144 -15.71 11.62 -8.33
C VAL A 144 -15.35 11.54 -6.86
N GLY A 145 -14.06 11.70 -6.56
CA GLY A 145 -13.54 11.69 -5.22
C GLY A 145 -12.43 12.69 -5.01
N GLY A 146 -12.08 12.92 -3.76
CA GLY A 146 -11.00 13.78 -3.36
C GLY A 146 -10.26 13.20 -2.17
N ARG A 147 -8.97 13.50 -2.08
CA ARG A 147 -8.15 13.17 -0.92
C ARG A 147 -7.42 14.43 -0.46
N VAL A 148 -7.54 14.70 0.83
CA VAL A 148 -6.76 15.69 1.55
C VAL A 148 -5.80 14.94 2.47
N SER A 149 -4.54 15.29 2.42
CA SER A 149 -3.50 14.64 3.21
C SER A 149 -2.74 15.69 4.02
N LEU A 150 -2.77 15.54 5.34
CA LEU A 150 -2.08 16.40 6.30
C LEU A 150 -0.87 15.64 6.84
N LEU A 151 0.32 16.20 6.64
CA LEU A 151 1.58 15.61 7.06
C LEU A 151 2.13 16.38 8.26
N ASN A 152 2.47 15.66 9.33
CA ASN A 152 3.18 16.14 10.52
C ASN A 152 2.61 17.43 11.14
N LYS A 153 1.29 17.53 11.31
CA LYS A 153 0.62 18.66 11.97
C LYS A 153 0.97 18.80 13.46
N TYR A 154 1.28 17.70 14.14
CA TYR A 154 1.53 17.62 15.58
C TYR A 154 3.01 17.35 15.93
N GLY A 155 3.89 17.21 14.95
CA GLY A 155 5.33 17.05 15.16
C GLY A 155 5.77 15.61 15.46
N TYR A 156 4.94 14.60 15.21
CA TYR A 156 5.26 13.18 15.45
C TYR A 156 5.44 12.37 14.15
N ALA A 157 5.67 13.04 13.03
CA ALA A 157 5.66 12.44 11.69
C ALA A 157 4.36 11.69 11.35
N GLU A 158 3.24 12.13 11.91
CA GLU A 158 1.95 11.53 11.62
C GLU A 158 1.44 11.92 10.23
N THR A 159 0.65 11.04 9.63
CA THR A 159 -0.04 11.29 8.36
C THR A 159 -1.52 11.08 8.56
N ILE A 160 -2.31 12.11 8.29
CA ILE A 160 -3.77 12.07 8.35
C ILE A 160 -4.29 12.21 6.92
N ASN A 161 -4.97 11.18 6.42
CA ASN A 161 -5.58 11.17 5.10
C ASN A 161 -7.10 11.18 5.26
N LEU A 162 -7.74 12.17 4.66
CA LEU A 162 -9.18 12.28 4.51
C LEU A 162 -9.51 12.02 3.05
N GLN A 163 -10.36 11.05 2.77
CA GLN A 163 -10.80 10.73 1.41
C GLN A 163 -12.33 10.66 1.36
N GLY A 164 -12.91 11.21 0.30
CA GLY A 164 -14.33 11.05 -0.03
C GLY A 164 -14.48 10.61 -1.48
N GLU A 165 -15.46 9.77 -1.76
CA GLU A 165 -15.79 9.30 -3.11
C GLU A 165 -17.30 9.16 -3.28
N LEU A 166 -17.80 9.56 -4.45
CA LEU A 166 -19.18 9.44 -4.87
C LEU A 166 -19.22 8.62 -6.16
N ASN A 167 -19.96 7.52 -6.18
CA ASN A 167 -20.15 6.67 -7.35
C ASN A 167 -21.59 6.82 -7.87
N VAL A 168 -21.72 7.14 -9.15
CA VAL A 168 -22.98 7.38 -9.84
C VAL A 168 -23.07 6.43 -11.04
N ASP A 169 -24.26 5.92 -11.31
CA ASP A 169 -24.55 5.26 -12.58
C ASP A 169 -24.67 6.31 -13.69
N PRO A 170 -23.80 6.30 -14.72
CA PRO A 170 -23.80 7.32 -15.76
C PRO A 170 -25.08 7.32 -16.62
N PHE A 171 -25.83 6.22 -16.67
CA PHE A 171 -27.02 6.10 -17.51
C PHE A 171 -28.31 6.42 -16.75
N THR A 172 -28.44 5.92 -15.52
CA THR A 172 -29.63 6.19 -14.70
C THR A 172 -29.52 7.49 -13.89
N GLY A 173 -28.29 8.00 -13.69
CA GLY A 173 -28.01 9.15 -12.83
C GLY A 173 -28.16 8.85 -11.33
N ASN A 174 -28.43 7.59 -10.96
CA ASN A 174 -28.60 7.19 -9.59
C ASN A 174 -27.25 7.18 -8.84
N LEU A 175 -27.26 7.71 -7.63
CA LEU A 175 -26.09 7.73 -6.77
C LEU A 175 -25.95 6.38 -6.05
N ASN A 176 -25.11 5.52 -6.61
CA ASN A 176 -24.92 4.14 -6.17
C ASN A 176 -24.05 4.03 -4.92
N GLU A 177 -23.09 4.92 -4.70
CA GLU A 177 -22.24 4.85 -3.50
C GLU A 177 -21.81 6.23 -3.01
N LYS A 178 -21.79 6.39 -1.70
CA LYS A 178 -21.09 7.48 -1.01
C LYS A 178 -20.11 6.85 -0.04
N ALA A 179 -18.83 7.15 -0.18
CA ALA A 179 -17.79 6.66 0.71
C ALA A 179 -17.00 7.82 1.32
N ALA A 180 -16.66 7.68 2.60
CA ALA A 180 -15.75 8.56 3.31
C ALA A 180 -14.76 7.72 4.12
N ASN A 181 -13.50 8.12 4.11
CA ASN A 181 -12.42 7.42 4.77
C ASN A 181 -11.51 8.41 5.50
N VAL A 182 -11.15 8.08 6.73
CA VAL A 182 -10.21 8.83 7.56
C VAL A 182 -9.15 7.86 8.05
N LYS A 183 -7.93 8.02 7.56
CA LYS A 183 -6.79 7.19 7.92
C LYS A 183 -5.72 8.02 8.59
N CYS A 184 -5.46 7.74 9.86
CA CYS A 184 -4.37 8.30 10.65
C CYS A 184 -3.27 7.25 10.82
N SER A 185 -2.03 7.61 10.51
CA SER A 185 -0.87 6.77 10.79
C SER A 185 0.18 7.54 11.58
N VAL A 186 0.64 6.97 12.70
CA VAL A 186 1.61 7.59 13.60
C VAL A 186 2.79 6.65 13.80
N PRO A 187 4.04 7.05 13.47
CA PRO A 187 5.22 6.25 13.77
C PRO A 187 5.50 6.18 15.27
N PHE A 188 6.11 5.08 15.72
CA PHE A 188 6.59 4.99 17.10
C PHE A 188 7.81 5.88 17.32
N LEU A 189 7.85 6.58 18.44
CA LEU A 189 8.91 7.55 18.77
C LEU A 189 10.31 6.91 18.78
N HIS A 190 10.43 5.71 19.33
CA HIS A 190 11.72 5.01 19.43
C HIS A 190 12.15 4.33 18.12
N ASP A 191 11.17 3.83 17.36
CA ASP A 191 11.38 3.14 16.10
C ASP A 191 10.38 3.61 15.03
N PRO A 192 10.73 4.64 14.26
CA PRO A 192 9.88 5.17 13.20
C PRO A 192 9.57 4.16 12.07
N SER A 193 10.27 3.02 12.04
CA SER A 193 9.98 1.92 11.10
C SER A 193 8.63 1.26 11.35
N VAL A 194 8.08 1.40 12.56
CA VAL A 194 6.80 0.82 12.96
C VAL A 194 5.79 1.94 13.14
N LYS A 195 4.66 1.85 12.45
CA LYS A 195 3.60 2.86 12.49
C LYS A 195 2.29 2.26 13.01
N SER A 196 1.68 2.88 14.00
CA SER A 196 0.28 2.62 14.33
C SER A 196 -0.62 3.17 13.24
N VAL A 197 -1.67 2.45 12.90
CA VAL A 197 -2.66 2.84 11.89
C VAL A 197 -4.05 2.76 12.51
N PHE A 198 -4.80 3.85 12.38
CA PHE A 198 -6.21 3.95 12.70
C PHE A 198 -6.93 4.34 11.41
N ASP A 199 -7.81 3.48 10.93
CA ASP A 199 -8.49 3.65 9.65
C ASP A 199 -9.99 3.50 9.88
N PHE A 200 -10.71 4.62 9.74
CA PHE A 200 -12.15 4.70 9.84
C PHE A 200 -12.76 4.85 8.46
N SER A 201 -13.73 4.02 8.12
CA SER A 201 -14.42 4.02 6.84
C SER A 201 -15.93 4.05 7.05
N TYR A 202 -16.61 4.84 6.23
CA TYR A 202 -18.05 4.88 6.13
C TYR A 202 -18.42 4.74 4.66
N SER A 203 -19.39 3.87 4.36
CA SER A 203 -19.96 3.74 3.03
C SER A 203 -21.47 3.59 3.10
N LEU A 204 -22.16 4.25 2.18
CA LEU A 204 -23.58 4.08 1.90
C LEU A 204 -23.68 3.64 0.45
N SER A 205 -24.08 2.39 0.22
CA SER A 205 -24.25 1.81 -1.11
C SER A 205 -25.72 1.51 -1.39
N ASP A 206 -26.17 1.91 -2.57
CA ASP A 206 -27.48 1.56 -3.11
C ASP A 206 -27.31 0.37 -4.04
N LEU A 207 -27.75 -0.78 -3.56
CA LEU A 207 -27.58 -2.07 -4.22
C LEU A 207 -28.88 -2.58 -4.84
N ARG A 208 -29.87 -1.70 -4.98
CA ARG A 208 -31.13 -2.00 -5.67
C ARG A 208 -30.86 -2.20 -7.15
N GLU A 209 -31.50 -3.20 -7.75
CA GLU A 209 -31.46 -3.45 -9.20
C GLU A 209 -30.06 -3.80 -9.73
N GLN A 210 -29.14 -4.19 -8.85
CA GLN A 210 -27.84 -4.71 -9.25
C GLN A 210 -27.99 -6.17 -9.68
N PRO A 211 -27.57 -6.54 -10.91
CA PRO A 211 -27.83 -7.87 -11.47
C PRO A 211 -27.05 -8.99 -10.78
N TRP A 212 -25.93 -8.65 -10.13
CA TRP A 212 -25.06 -9.58 -9.41
C TRP A 212 -25.50 -9.81 -7.95
N ILE A 213 -26.60 -9.20 -7.50
CA ILE A 213 -27.11 -9.31 -6.13
C ILE A 213 -28.47 -10.02 -6.14
N ALA A 214 -28.61 -11.05 -5.30
CA ALA A 214 -29.85 -11.77 -5.11
C ALA A 214 -30.98 -10.85 -4.63
N GLU A 215 -32.22 -11.09 -5.07
CA GLU A 215 -33.37 -10.23 -4.75
C GLU A 215 -33.58 -10.03 -3.24
N SER A 216 -33.29 -11.03 -2.41
CA SER A 216 -33.38 -10.95 -0.94
C SER A 216 -32.40 -9.96 -0.31
N ASP A 217 -31.26 -9.73 -0.97
CA ASP A 217 -30.14 -8.94 -0.45
C ASP A 217 -30.11 -7.52 -1.05
N GLN A 218 -31.03 -7.23 -1.98
CA GLN A 218 -31.19 -5.93 -2.59
C GLN A 218 -31.75 -4.92 -1.59
N GLY A 219 -31.06 -3.79 -1.48
CA GLY A 219 -31.45 -2.71 -0.57
C GLY A 219 -30.38 -1.65 -0.48
N ARG A 220 -30.56 -0.72 0.44
CA ARG A 220 -29.53 0.27 0.80
C ARG A 220 -28.70 -0.27 1.95
N HIS A 221 -27.40 -0.27 1.77
CA HIS A 221 -26.44 -0.79 2.72
C HIS A 221 -25.65 0.35 3.34
N ARG A 222 -25.63 0.40 4.66
CA ARG A 222 -24.78 1.29 5.44
C ARG A 222 -23.67 0.45 6.05
N GLN A 223 -22.42 0.83 5.84
CA GLN A 223 -21.29 0.15 6.45
C GLN A 223 -20.38 1.16 7.16
N LEU A 224 -20.04 0.83 8.41
CA LEU A 224 -19.03 1.50 9.22
C LEU A 224 -17.91 0.49 9.47
N GLY A 225 -16.68 0.86 9.16
CA GLY A 225 -15.50 0.02 9.36
C GLY A 225 -14.45 0.76 10.18
N LEU A 226 -13.85 0.07 11.14
CA LEU A 226 -12.73 0.56 11.94
C LEU A 226 -11.61 -0.49 11.89
N ASN A 227 -10.45 -0.13 11.34
CA ASN A 227 -9.25 -0.95 11.37
C ASN A 227 -8.21 -0.29 12.28
N ILE A 228 -7.67 -1.06 13.21
CA ILE A 228 -6.63 -0.62 14.14
C ILE A 228 -5.49 -1.62 14.08
N GLY A 229 -4.27 -1.16 13.83
CA GLY A 229 -3.15 -2.08 13.72
C GLY A 229 -1.80 -1.42 13.61
N VAL A 230 -0.82 -2.25 13.26
CA VAL A 230 0.57 -1.86 13.11
C VAL A 230 1.00 -2.12 11.67
N HIS A 231 1.58 -1.10 11.05
CA HIS A 231 2.18 -1.13 9.73
C HIS A 231 3.70 -1.02 9.84
N LYS A 232 4.41 -1.95 9.20
CA LYS A 232 5.88 -1.99 9.18
C LYS A 232 6.38 -2.08 7.74
N PRO A 233 6.92 -0.98 7.17
CA PRO A 233 7.78 -1.05 5.99
C PRO A 233 9.17 -1.56 6.35
N TRP A 234 9.66 -2.56 5.62
CA TRP A 234 11.07 -2.91 5.64
C TRP A 234 11.78 -2.11 4.55
N MET A 235 12.69 -1.23 4.94
CA MET A 235 13.53 -0.48 4.00
C MET A 235 14.96 -1.03 4.02
N SER A 236 15.48 -1.35 2.83
CA SER A 236 16.89 -1.66 2.60
C SER A 236 17.56 -0.43 1.98
N LEU A 237 18.60 0.11 2.61
CA LEU A 237 19.33 1.30 2.12
C LEU A 237 19.94 1.08 0.72
N ASN A 238 20.17 -0.17 0.32
CA ASN A 238 20.83 -0.50 -0.95
C ASN A 238 19.87 -0.98 -2.05
N GLN A 239 18.56 -1.16 -1.78
CA GLN A 239 17.67 -1.83 -2.75
C GLN A 239 16.27 -1.19 -2.81
N PHE A 240 15.76 -1.00 -4.04
CA PHE A 240 14.44 -0.44 -4.39
C PHE A 240 13.25 -1.36 -4.05
N TYR A 241 13.36 -2.22 -3.04
CA TYR A 241 12.24 -3.00 -2.54
C TYR A 241 11.89 -2.58 -1.12
N THR A 242 10.61 -2.48 -0.84
CA THR A 242 10.12 -2.33 0.52
C THR A 242 8.96 -3.28 0.74
N PRO A 243 9.19 -4.51 1.26
CA PRO A 243 8.07 -5.27 1.75
C PRO A 243 7.37 -4.43 2.83
N THR A 244 6.05 -4.46 2.83
CA THR A 244 5.25 -3.82 3.88
C THR A 244 4.32 -4.87 4.46
N THR A 245 4.20 -4.88 5.78
CA THR A 245 3.16 -5.66 6.45
C THR A 245 2.26 -4.77 7.26
N PHE A 246 0.98 -5.13 7.28
CA PHE A 246 -0.01 -4.60 8.20
C PHE A 246 -0.61 -5.76 8.99
N ASN A 247 -0.68 -5.63 10.31
CA ASN A 247 -1.38 -6.58 11.17
C ASN A 247 -2.26 -5.80 12.13
N GLY A 248 -3.55 -6.18 12.24
CA GLY A 248 -4.49 -5.40 13.03
C GLY A 248 -5.83 -6.08 13.23
N LEU A 249 -6.68 -5.42 14.01
CA LEU A 249 -8.07 -5.78 14.21
C LEU A 249 -8.96 -4.94 13.29
N SER A 250 -10.01 -5.55 12.77
CA SER A 250 -11.04 -4.87 11.99
C SER A 250 -12.41 -5.15 12.57
N ILE A 251 -13.16 -4.07 12.78
CA ILE A 251 -14.54 -4.08 13.23
C ILE A 251 -15.39 -3.50 12.11
N ILE A 252 -16.35 -4.27 11.62
CA ILE A 252 -17.29 -3.84 10.58
C ILE A 252 -18.69 -3.94 11.13
N LEU A 253 -19.44 -2.85 11.04
CA LEU A 253 -20.87 -2.80 11.34
C LEU A 253 -21.61 -2.50 10.03
N ARG A 254 -22.64 -3.26 9.73
CA ARG A 254 -23.48 -3.14 8.55
C ARG A 254 -24.93 -3.02 8.95
N ASP A 255 -25.68 -2.27 8.17
CA ASP A 255 -27.12 -2.18 8.30
C ASP A 255 -27.76 -2.17 6.92
N LEU A 256 -28.65 -3.13 6.68
CA LEU A 256 -29.39 -3.34 5.44
C LEU A 256 -30.81 -2.77 5.56
N VAL A 257 -31.13 -1.81 4.72
CA VAL A 257 -32.49 -1.29 4.54
C VAL A 257 -33.07 -1.89 3.25
N PRO A 258 -33.97 -2.88 3.35
CA PRO A 258 -34.49 -3.61 2.19
C PRO A 258 -35.31 -2.73 1.23
N LYS A 259 -35.51 -3.19 -0.01
CA LYS A 259 -36.19 -2.45 -1.11
C LYS A 259 -37.69 -2.23 -0.88
N THR A 260 -38.35 -3.03 -0.06
CA THR A 260 -39.82 -3.01 0.15
C THR A 260 -40.18 -2.70 1.61
N ASP A 261 -41.21 -1.87 1.82
CA ASP A 261 -42.06 -1.87 3.04
C ASP A 261 -42.87 -3.18 3.09
N ALA A 262 -42.19 -4.34 3.06
CA ALA A 262 -42.84 -5.63 2.99
C ALA A 262 -43.47 -5.96 4.34
N THR A 263 -44.80 -5.91 4.35
CA THR A 263 -45.74 -6.44 5.33
C THR A 263 -45.66 -7.98 5.44
N GLU A 264 -44.46 -8.53 5.67
CA GLU A 264 -44.28 -9.92 6.08
C GLU A 264 -43.49 -9.97 7.39
N ILE A 265 -44.11 -10.60 8.38
CA ILE A 265 -43.67 -10.76 9.77
C ILE A 265 -42.54 -11.82 9.84
N SER A 266 -41.50 -11.66 9.03
CA SER A 266 -40.28 -12.47 9.14
C SER A 266 -39.06 -11.59 9.41
N LEU A 267 -38.93 -11.28 10.70
CA LEU A 267 -37.72 -10.95 11.45
C LEU A 267 -37.02 -9.59 11.13
N PRO A 268 -37.32 -8.55 11.94
CA PRO A 268 -36.52 -7.32 12.07
C PRO A 268 -35.05 -7.54 12.50
N SER A 269 -34.63 -8.79 12.72
CA SER A 269 -33.36 -9.18 13.33
C SER A 269 -32.26 -9.58 12.33
N LYS A 270 -32.47 -9.46 11.01
CA LYS A 270 -31.43 -9.82 10.01
C LYS A 270 -30.70 -8.63 9.39
N ASN A 271 -31.12 -7.41 9.70
CA ASN A 271 -30.67 -6.21 8.99
C ASN A 271 -29.37 -5.62 9.56
N VAL A 272 -29.15 -5.71 10.87
CA VAL A 272 -27.94 -5.21 11.51
C VAL A 272 -26.93 -6.35 11.63
N TYR A 273 -25.76 -6.18 11.04
CA TYR A 273 -24.69 -7.17 11.04
C TYR A 273 -23.40 -6.57 11.62
N SER A 274 -22.66 -7.35 12.39
CA SER A 274 -21.36 -6.96 12.94
C SER A 274 -20.34 -8.07 12.72
N LYS A 275 -19.10 -7.67 12.41
CA LYS A 275 -17.98 -8.56 12.15
C LYS A 275 -16.75 -8.04 12.87
N LEU A 276 -16.10 -8.93 13.63
CA LEU A 276 -14.80 -8.71 14.25
C LEU A 276 -13.79 -9.67 13.60
N SER A 277 -12.70 -9.14 13.08
CA SER A 277 -11.66 -9.93 12.39
C SER A 277 -10.25 -9.48 12.75
N LEU A 278 -9.30 -10.40 12.58
CA LEU A 278 -7.87 -10.15 12.60
C LEU A 278 -7.38 -10.11 11.15
N ILE A 279 -6.85 -8.97 10.71
CA ILE A 279 -6.34 -8.77 9.36
C ILE A 279 -4.81 -8.80 9.38
N SER A 280 -4.24 -9.61 8.49
CA SER A 280 -2.80 -9.64 8.20
C SER A 280 -2.59 -9.44 6.70
N GLN A 281 -1.87 -8.40 6.31
CA GLN A 281 -1.55 -8.09 4.92
C GLN A 281 -0.03 -8.03 4.75
N MET A 282 0.47 -8.62 3.67
CA MET A 282 1.85 -8.53 3.23
C MET A 282 1.89 -8.09 1.76
N LEU A 283 2.58 -7.00 1.48
CA LEU A 283 2.82 -6.50 0.14
C LEU A 283 4.32 -6.49 -0.13
N TYR A 284 4.73 -7.15 -1.21
CA TYR A 284 6.07 -7.08 -1.76
C TYR A 284 5.99 -6.52 -3.18
N SER A 285 6.85 -5.56 -3.52
CA SER A 285 6.96 -5.03 -4.87
C SER A 285 8.39 -4.63 -5.18
N ASN A 286 8.88 -5.04 -6.34
CA ASN A 286 10.14 -4.59 -6.91
C ASN A 286 9.98 -4.15 -8.38
N ILE A 287 8.75 -3.72 -8.75
CA ILE A 287 8.41 -3.30 -10.11
C ILE A 287 9.23 -2.06 -10.49
N LYS A 288 10.02 -2.20 -11.55
CA LYS A 288 10.65 -1.12 -12.29
C LYS A 288 9.71 -0.65 -13.40
N SER A 289 9.67 0.65 -13.61
CA SER A 289 8.85 1.29 -14.64
C SER A 289 9.68 2.27 -15.46
N ILE A 290 9.27 2.50 -16.70
CA ILE A 290 9.79 3.56 -17.56
C ILE A 290 8.67 4.57 -17.74
N GLY A 291 8.89 5.79 -17.23
CA GLY A 291 7.83 6.76 -17.05
C GLY A 291 6.81 6.26 -16.04
N THR A 292 5.64 5.87 -16.51
CA THR A 292 4.49 5.38 -15.73
C THR A 292 4.16 3.92 -16.00
N VAL A 293 4.81 3.30 -16.99
CA VAL A 293 4.47 1.95 -17.42
C VAL A 293 5.43 0.92 -16.81
N PRO A 294 4.94 -0.14 -16.16
CA PRO A 294 5.79 -1.20 -15.63
C PRO A 294 6.51 -1.93 -16.76
N THR A 295 7.78 -2.27 -16.54
CA THR A 295 8.65 -2.94 -17.52
C THR A 295 9.21 -4.25 -16.99
N GLN A 296 9.64 -4.28 -15.74
CA GLN A 296 10.23 -5.47 -15.14
C GLN A 296 9.91 -5.55 -13.64
N GLY A 297 9.78 -6.75 -13.12
CA GLY A 297 9.67 -7.00 -11.69
C GLY A 297 8.38 -7.73 -11.33
N VAL A 298 8.17 -7.90 -10.05
CA VAL A 298 7.08 -8.67 -9.47
C VAL A 298 6.47 -7.89 -8.31
N LYS A 299 5.15 -7.97 -8.22
CA LYS A 299 4.39 -7.50 -7.07
C LYS A 299 3.53 -8.64 -6.55
N VAL A 300 3.66 -8.93 -5.27
CA VAL A 300 2.91 -9.96 -4.56
C VAL A 300 2.15 -9.29 -3.42
N ASN A 301 0.84 -9.46 -3.39
CA ASN A 301 -0.02 -9.03 -2.28
C ASN A 301 -0.70 -10.27 -1.71
N PHE A 302 -0.46 -10.53 -0.43
CA PHE A 302 -1.12 -11.57 0.35
C PHE A 302 -1.97 -10.89 1.42
N THR A 303 -3.23 -11.29 1.55
CA THR A 303 -4.16 -10.78 2.55
C THR A 303 -4.85 -11.95 3.22
N ASN A 304 -4.78 -11.96 4.54
CA ASN A 304 -5.51 -12.87 5.39
C ASN A 304 -6.47 -12.08 6.29
N GLU A 305 -7.74 -12.44 6.31
CA GLU A 305 -8.75 -11.94 7.24
C GLU A 305 -9.35 -13.12 8.00
N PHE A 306 -8.90 -13.29 9.25
CA PHE A 306 -9.44 -14.30 10.15
C PHE A 306 -10.61 -13.71 10.95
N VAL A 307 -11.83 -14.14 10.63
CA VAL A 307 -13.06 -13.63 11.24
C VAL A 307 -13.33 -14.38 12.55
N LEU A 308 -13.21 -13.63 13.66
CA LEU A 308 -13.34 -14.13 15.04
C LEU A 308 -14.79 -14.26 15.46
N LYS A 309 -15.63 -13.30 15.07
CA LYS A 309 -17.04 -13.30 15.44
C LYS A 309 -17.85 -12.54 14.40
N GLN A 310 -19.02 -13.10 14.12
CA GLN A 310 -20.06 -12.49 13.31
C GLN A 310 -21.36 -12.50 14.13
N SER A 311 -22.12 -11.42 14.06
CA SER A 311 -23.43 -11.34 14.72
C SER A 311 -24.43 -10.59 13.86
N ALA A 312 -25.64 -11.12 13.77
CA ALA A 312 -26.80 -10.49 13.13
C ALA A 312 -27.86 -10.22 14.21
N ALA A 313 -28.27 -8.95 14.33
CA ALA A 313 -29.10 -8.39 15.41
C ALA A 313 -28.84 -8.97 16.80
N GLY A 314 -27.56 -9.01 17.20
CA GLY A 314 -27.14 -9.43 18.54
C GLY A 314 -27.11 -10.94 18.75
N GLN A 315 -27.55 -11.75 17.79
CA GLN A 315 -27.37 -13.21 17.80
C GLN A 315 -26.09 -13.60 17.06
N ASN A 316 -25.43 -14.68 17.46
CA ASN A 316 -24.26 -15.19 16.73
C ASN A 316 -24.73 -15.63 15.33
N PHE A 317 -24.10 -15.06 14.29
CA PHE A 317 -24.43 -15.33 12.89
C PHE A 317 -23.27 -16.08 12.26
N GLY A 318 -23.49 -17.31 11.80
CA GLY A 318 -22.44 -18.11 11.19
C GLY A 318 -21.28 -18.49 12.12
N ASN A 319 -20.32 -19.21 11.56
CA ASN A 319 -19.12 -19.66 12.25
C ASN A 319 -17.97 -18.68 12.01
N THR A 320 -16.87 -18.88 12.74
CA THR A 320 -15.58 -18.31 12.36
C THR A 320 -15.19 -18.81 10.97
N PHE A 321 -14.54 -17.95 10.20
CA PHE A 321 -13.99 -18.30 8.90
C PHE A 321 -12.71 -17.51 8.65
N ASP A 322 -11.88 -18.05 7.78
CA ASP A 322 -10.66 -17.41 7.31
C ASP A 322 -10.83 -17.06 5.84
N LYS A 323 -10.48 -15.83 5.47
CA LYS A 323 -10.54 -15.34 4.09
C LYS A 323 -9.14 -15.04 3.62
N LEU A 324 -8.65 -15.87 2.70
CA LEU A 324 -7.34 -15.73 2.08
C LEU A 324 -7.46 -15.13 0.68
N THR A 325 -6.56 -14.22 0.34
CA THR A 325 -6.42 -13.69 -1.01
C THR A 325 -4.94 -13.51 -1.36
N LEU A 326 -4.54 -14.03 -2.51
CA LEU A 326 -3.22 -13.87 -3.11
C LEU A 326 -3.36 -13.17 -4.45
N SER A 327 -2.52 -12.17 -4.71
CA SER A 327 -2.40 -11.51 -6.00
C SER A 327 -0.93 -11.37 -6.38
N CYS A 328 -0.59 -11.78 -7.59
CA CYS A 328 0.75 -11.74 -8.17
C CYS A 328 0.67 -11.04 -9.53
N GLU A 329 1.52 -10.03 -9.71
CA GLU A 329 1.72 -9.31 -10.97
C GLU A 329 3.20 -9.44 -11.32
N ALA A 330 3.52 -10.00 -12.48
CA ALA A 330 4.90 -10.17 -12.94
C ALA A 330 5.06 -9.55 -14.33
N HIS A 331 6.05 -8.67 -14.48
CA HIS A 331 6.34 -7.95 -15.71
C HIS A 331 7.73 -8.35 -16.22
N ARG A 332 7.84 -8.58 -17.53
CA ARG A 332 9.10 -8.79 -18.20
C ARG A 332 9.12 -8.10 -19.56
N SER A 333 10.18 -7.36 -19.79
CA SER A 333 10.42 -6.62 -21.02
C SER A 333 11.40 -7.38 -21.92
N PHE A 334 11.15 -7.34 -23.22
CA PHE A 334 11.94 -7.95 -24.28
C PHE A 334 12.26 -6.91 -25.37
N LEU A 335 13.20 -7.22 -26.26
CA LEU A 335 13.54 -6.40 -27.43
C LEU A 335 13.84 -4.94 -27.09
N SER A 336 14.82 -4.71 -26.19
CA SER A 336 15.21 -3.36 -25.76
C SER A 336 14.03 -2.48 -25.33
N GLU A 337 13.10 -3.10 -24.61
CA GLU A 337 11.91 -2.51 -23.99
C GLU A 337 10.75 -2.12 -24.92
N GLN A 338 10.75 -2.65 -26.13
CA GLN A 338 9.64 -2.45 -27.07
C GLN A 338 8.44 -3.36 -26.79
N LEU A 339 8.68 -4.57 -26.28
CA LEU A 339 7.66 -5.56 -25.98
C LEU A 339 7.69 -5.84 -24.48
N THR A 340 6.61 -5.53 -23.77
CA THR A 340 6.46 -5.87 -22.35
C THR A 340 5.34 -6.88 -22.16
N THR A 341 5.69 -8.06 -21.68
CA THR A 341 4.73 -9.11 -21.32
C THR A 341 4.49 -9.07 -19.81
N SER A 342 3.23 -9.18 -19.41
CA SER A 342 2.79 -9.16 -18.01
C SER A 342 1.90 -10.36 -17.72
N LEU A 343 2.14 -11.00 -16.59
CA LEU A 343 1.35 -12.10 -16.04
C LEU A 343 0.66 -11.60 -14.78
N ASN A 344 -0.67 -11.64 -14.76
CA ASN A 344 -1.47 -11.32 -13.59
C ASN A 344 -2.18 -12.58 -13.13
N PHE A 345 -1.99 -12.94 -11.86
CA PHE A 345 -2.64 -14.06 -11.22
C PHE A 345 -3.24 -13.60 -9.90
N SER A 346 -4.50 -13.93 -9.63
CA SER A 346 -5.04 -13.83 -8.28
C SER A 346 -5.91 -15.03 -7.98
N CYS A 347 -5.90 -15.44 -6.72
CA CYS A 347 -6.81 -16.43 -6.20
C CYS A 347 -7.21 -16.06 -4.77
N GLY A 348 -8.33 -16.61 -4.32
CA GLY A 348 -8.76 -16.47 -2.94
C GLY A 348 -9.79 -17.52 -2.59
N SER A 349 -9.90 -17.80 -1.30
CA SER A 349 -10.86 -18.77 -0.77
C SER A 349 -11.27 -18.38 0.64
N ILE A 350 -12.51 -18.69 0.99
CA ILE A 350 -13.09 -18.57 2.32
C ILE A 350 -13.32 -19.98 2.85
N PHE A 351 -12.71 -20.31 3.97
CA PHE A 351 -12.86 -21.61 4.60
C PHE A 351 -13.16 -21.46 6.08
N SER A 352 -13.99 -22.36 6.62
CA SER A 352 -14.22 -22.41 8.07
C SER A 352 -13.18 -23.32 8.72
N PRO A 353 -12.50 -22.88 9.79
CA PRO A 353 -11.68 -23.75 10.61
C PRO A 353 -12.50 -24.76 11.45
N SER A 354 -13.84 -24.67 11.45
CA SER A 354 -14.70 -25.59 12.20
C SER A 354 -14.75 -26.98 11.55
N THR A 355 -14.59 -28.03 12.36
CA THR A 355 -14.48 -29.45 11.96
C THR A 355 -15.78 -30.05 11.39
N ASP A 356 -16.87 -29.28 11.35
CA ASP A 356 -18.22 -29.77 11.05
C ASP A 356 -18.50 -29.91 9.54
N GLY A 357 -17.51 -29.62 8.68
CA GLY A 357 -17.62 -29.74 7.22
C GLY A 357 -18.66 -28.83 6.57
N LYS A 358 -19.30 -27.94 7.34
CA LYS A 358 -20.30 -26.97 6.88
C LYS A 358 -19.59 -25.80 6.21
N VAL A 359 -20.11 -25.39 5.06
CA VAL A 359 -19.69 -24.15 4.38
C VAL A 359 -19.95 -23.00 5.36
N PRO A 360 -18.98 -22.10 5.61
CA PRO A 360 -19.21 -20.97 6.48
C PRO A 360 -20.38 -20.12 5.96
N ASP A 361 -21.30 -19.76 6.85
CA ASP A 361 -22.30 -18.76 6.52
C ASP A 361 -21.61 -17.40 6.48
N VAL A 362 -21.47 -16.88 5.26
CA VAL A 362 -20.72 -15.67 4.94
C VAL A 362 -21.70 -14.65 4.37
N HIS A 363 -21.71 -13.48 4.99
CA HIS A 363 -22.46 -12.33 4.50
C HIS A 363 -22.10 -12.05 3.03
N PHE A 364 -23.08 -11.81 2.16
CA PHE A 364 -22.86 -11.72 0.71
C PHE A 364 -21.82 -10.65 0.31
N MET A 365 -21.74 -9.52 1.02
CA MET A 365 -20.67 -8.51 0.87
C MET A 365 -19.24 -9.02 1.10
N ASP A 366 -19.06 -10.11 1.85
CA ASP A 366 -17.76 -10.70 2.12
C ASP A 366 -17.37 -11.78 1.10
N ARG A 367 -18.29 -12.19 0.22
CA ARG A 367 -18.03 -13.15 -0.86
C ARG A 367 -17.17 -12.56 -1.97
N PHE A 368 -16.64 -13.42 -2.83
CA PHE A 368 -15.88 -13.00 -4.00
C PHE A 368 -16.79 -12.80 -5.20
N TYR A 369 -16.38 -11.85 -6.04
CA TYR A 369 -17.05 -11.49 -7.29
C TYR A 369 -15.97 -11.30 -8.37
N VAL A 370 -16.24 -11.77 -9.58
CA VAL A 370 -15.31 -11.70 -10.73
C VAL A 370 -16.06 -11.14 -11.94
N GLY A 371 -15.38 -10.32 -12.74
CA GLY A 371 -15.96 -9.69 -13.94
C GLY A 371 -15.68 -8.19 -14.02
N GLY A 372 -15.81 -7.61 -15.21
CA GLY A 372 -15.55 -6.21 -15.49
C GLY A 372 -14.09 -5.89 -15.82
N LEU A 373 -13.86 -4.66 -16.31
CA LEU A 373 -12.59 -4.24 -16.93
C LEU A 373 -11.35 -4.39 -16.04
N SER A 374 -11.49 -4.22 -14.72
CA SER A 374 -10.38 -4.37 -13.76
C SER A 374 -10.14 -5.78 -13.25
N SER A 375 -11.09 -6.71 -13.44
CA SER A 375 -11.00 -8.09 -12.94
C SER A 375 -10.79 -9.07 -14.09
N LEU A 376 -11.81 -9.25 -14.93
CA LEU A 376 -11.82 -10.13 -16.10
C LEU A 376 -12.46 -9.40 -17.29
N LYS A 377 -11.61 -8.86 -18.18
CA LYS A 377 -12.04 -8.15 -19.39
C LYS A 377 -12.89 -9.09 -20.28
N GLY A 378 -13.94 -8.56 -20.90
CA GLY A 378 -14.87 -9.33 -21.76
C GLY A 378 -16.11 -9.89 -21.05
N PHE A 379 -16.25 -9.65 -19.75
CA PHE A 379 -17.42 -10.03 -18.94
C PHE A 379 -17.96 -8.82 -18.19
N GLN A 380 -19.27 -8.80 -17.95
CA GLN A 380 -19.91 -7.74 -17.17
C GLN A 380 -19.41 -7.75 -15.72
N THR A 381 -19.41 -6.60 -15.06
CA THR A 381 -18.89 -6.43 -13.69
C THR A 381 -19.60 -7.39 -12.72
N ASN A 382 -18.83 -8.20 -11.99
CA ASN A 382 -19.31 -9.17 -11.01
C ASN A 382 -20.25 -10.27 -11.56
N MET A 383 -20.28 -10.51 -12.87
CA MET A 383 -21.20 -11.46 -13.53
C MET A 383 -20.50 -12.67 -14.15
N VAL A 384 -19.45 -13.17 -13.49
CA VAL A 384 -18.83 -14.46 -13.82
C VAL A 384 -19.24 -15.46 -12.74
N GLY A 385 -19.43 -16.73 -13.10
CA GLY A 385 -19.80 -17.82 -12.20
C GLY A 385 -21.24 -17.71 -11.72
N ASN A 386 -21.53 -18.29 -10.56
CA ASN A 386 -22.84 -18.20 -9.92
C ASN A 386 -23.02 -16.86 -9.18
N THR A 387 -22.64 -15.75 -9.84
CA THR A 387 -22.57 -14.34 -9.40
C THR A 387 -21.75 -14.04 -8.16
N SER A 388 -21.75 -14.91 -7.15
CA SER A 388 -20.91 -14.86 -5.95
C SER A 388 -20.33 -16.23 -5.64
N GLY A 389 -19.21 -16.27 -4.93
CA GLY A 389 -18.63 -17.53 -4.45
C GLY A 389 -17.73 -17.37 -3.24
N ASP A 390 -17.42 -18.50 -2.61
CA ASP A 390 -16.47 -18.58 -1.51
C ASP A 390 -15.02 -18.61 -2.01
N SER A 391 -14.82 -18.94 -3.29
CA SER A 391 -13.50 -19.11 -3.89
C SER A 391 -13.47 -18.55 -5.29
N PHE A 392 -12.31 -18.04 -5.69
CA PHE A 392 -12.11 -17.53 -7.03
C PHE A 392 -10.66 -17.73 -7.49
N TYR A 393 -10.48 -17.78 -8.79
CA TYR A 393 -9.18 -17.57 -9.41
C TYR A 393 -9.31 -16.74 -10.68
N ARG A 394 -8.24 -16.03 -11.02
CA ARG A 394 -8.11 -15.31 -12.28
C ARG A 394 -6.66 -15.35 -12.75
N LEU A 395 -6.49 -15.48 -14.04
CA LEU A 395 -5.23 -15.52 -14.74
C LEU A 395 -5.33 -14.61 -15.97
N GLY A 396 -4.33 -13.77 -16.19
CA GLY A 396 -4.26 -12.88 -17.33
C GLY A 396 -2.85 -12.78 -17.87
N LEU A 397 -2.71 -13.02 -19.17
CA LEU A 397 -1.50 -12.79 -19.93
C LEU A 397 -1.71 -11.58 -20.82
N TYR A 398 -0.84 -10.59 -20.65
CA TYR A 398 -0.92 -9.32 -21.36
C TYR A 398 0.39 -9.08 -22.09
N SER A 399 0.33 -8.70 -23.36
CA SER A 399 1.50 -8.37 -24.16
C SER A 399 1.34 -6.97 -24.71
N SER A 400 2.25 -6.06 -24.39
CA SER A 400 2.14 -4.64 -24.72
C SER A 400 3.31 -4.16 -25.56
N ILE A 401 3.01 -3.39 -26.61
CA ILE A 401 3.97 -2.78 -27.52
C ILE A 401 3.72 -1.27 -27.62
N GLY A 402 4.80 -0.51 -27.82
CA GLY A 402 4.69 0.89 -28.22
C GLY A 402 4.10 1.03 -29.63
N LEU A 403 3.39 2.13 -29.88
CA LEU A 403 2.90 2.42 -31.23
C LEU A 403 4.05 2.77 -32.18
N PRO A 404 3.94 2.41 -33.48
CA PRO A 404 4.97 2.72 -34.46
C PRO A 404 5.18 4.24 -34.56
N LYS A 405 6.44 4.66 -34.73
CA LYS A 405 6.89 6.07 -34.81
C LYS A 405 6.76 6.87 -33.50
N MET A 406 6.41 6.24 -32.36
CA MET A 406 6.45 6.91 -31.05
C MET A 406 7.76 6.66 -30.31
N PRO A 407 8.22 7.60 -29.45
CA PRO A 407 9.36 7.37 -28.57
C PRO A 407 9.15 6.20 -27.61
N LYS A 408 10.23 5.56 -27.16
CA LYS A 408 10.17 4.43 -26.20
C LYS A 408 9.49 4.78 -24.88
N ILE A 409 9.62 6.04 -24.44
CA ILE A 409 9.00 6.55 -23.20
C ILE A 409 7.53 6.93 -23.38
N SER A 410 6.92 6.65 -24.54
CA SER A 410 5.54 6.98 -24.82
C SER A 410 4.60 6.43 -23.75
N PRO A 411 3.67 7.25 -23.23
CA PRO A 411 2.66 6.81 -22.27
C PRO A 411 1.59 5.91 -22.91
N ILE A 412 1.56 5.78 -24.24
CA ILE A 412 0.56 5.00 -24.99
C ILE A 412 1.15 3.66 -25.40
N LYS A 413 0.46 2.57 -25.06
CA LYS A 413 0.79 1.21 -25.49
C LYS A 413 -0.42 0.50 -26.08
N LEU A 414 -0.20 -0.24 -27.15
CA LEU A 414 -1.14 -1.22 -27.66
C LEU A 414 -0.88 -2.54 -26.94
N GLN A 415 -1.91 -3.14 -26.36
CA GLN A 415 -1.82 -4.36 -25.58
C GLN A 415 -2.74 -5.42 -26.16
N THR A 416 -2.28 -6.65 -26.29
CA THR A 416 -3.13 -7.81 -26.50
C THR A 416 -3.24 -8.60 -25.19
N PHE A 417 -4.37 -9.25 -24.96
CA PHE A 417 -4.56 -10.03 -23.75
C PHE A 417 -5.29 -11.34 -24.00
N VAL A 418 -5.01 -12.30 -23.14
CA VAL A 418 -5.82 -13.50 -22.92
C VAL A 418 -6.01 -13.61 -21.41
N ASN A 419 -7.25 -13.69 -20.96
CA ASN A 419 -7.56 -13.87 -19.56
C ASN A 419 -8.56 -15.02 -19.37
N ALA A 420 -8.52 -15.60 -18.19
CA ALA A 420 -9.41 -16.66 -17.76
C ALA A 420 -9.63 -16.54 -16.26
N GLY A 421 -10.82 -16.88 -15.79
CA GLY A 421 -11.12 -16.85 -14.37
C GLY A 421 -12.49 -17.41 -14.06
N ASP A 422 -12.70 -17.63 -12.79
CA ASP A 422 -13.96 -18.15 -12.28
C ASP A 422 -14.16 -17.81 -10.81
N VAL A 423 -15.42 -17.86 -10.38
CA VAL A 423 -15.85 -17.79 -9.00
C VAL A 423 -16.87 -18.90 -8.74
N PHE A 424 -16.67 -19.64 -7.67
CA PHE A 424 -17.40 -20.88 -7.39
C PHE A 424 -17.48 -21.15 -5.89
N ALA A 425 -18.28 -22.15 -5.53
CA ALA A 425 -18.31 -22.71 -4.19
C ALA A 425 -17.33 -23.90 -4.13
N LEU A 426 -16.34 -23.85 -3.26
CA LEU A 426 -15.28 -24.85 -3.17
C LEU A 426 -15.82 -26.26 -2.86
N LYS A 427 -16.96 -26.32 -2.16
CA LYS A 427 -17.68 -27.57 -1.85
C LYS A 427 -18.11 -28.32 -3.11
N ASP A 428 -18.43 -27.61 -4.19
CA ASP A 428 -18.87 -28.19 -5.45
C ASP A 428 -17.68 -28.56 -6.37
N GLY A 429 -16.44 -28.30 -5.91
CA GLY A 429 -15.21 -28.52 -6.66
C GLY A 429 -14.82 -27.35 -7.56
N ILE A 430 -13.64 -27.45 -8.16
CA ILE A 430 -13.18 -26.48 -9.17
C ILE A 430 -13.97 -26.75 -10.47
N PRO A 431 -14.66 -25.76 -11.04
CA PRO A 431 -15.43 -25.95 -12.26
C PRO A 431 -14.56 -26.41 -13.44
N GLU A 432 -15.03 -27.42 -14.17
CA GLU A 432 -14.35 -27.90 -15.39
C GLU A 432 -14.35 -26.85 -16.52
N LYS A 433 -15.41 -26.03 -16.57
CA LYS A 433 -15.57 -24.93 -17.53
C LYS A 433 -15.36 -23.60 -16.83
N PHE A 434 -14.53 -22.75 -17.42
CA PHE A 434 -14.19 -21.43 -16.92
C PHE A 434 -14.55 -20.34 -17.93
N ALA A 435 -14.65 -19.10 -17.46
CA ALA A 435 -14.85 -17.94 -18.31
C ALA A 435 -13.49 -17.44 -18.83
N ALA A 436 -13.36 -17.29 -20.14
CA ALA A 436 -12.14 -16.77 -20.76
C ALA A 436 -12.45 -15.81 -21.88
N ALA A 437 -11.57 -14.82 -22.07
CA ALA A 437 -11.68 -13.85 -23.15
C ALA A 437 -10.29 -13.47 -23.67
N THR A 438 -10.27 -12.98 -24.91
CA THR A 438 -9.10 -12.38 -25.52
C THR A 438 -9.47 -11.05 -26.15
N GLY A 439 -8.49 -10.20 -26.46
CA GLY A 439 -8.76 -8.96 -27.12
C GLY A 439 -7.56 -8.05 -27.26
N VAL A 440 -7.86 -6.82 -27.63
CA VAL A 440 -6.89 -5.75 -27.82
C VAL A 440 -7.30 -4.57 -26.94
N SER A 441 -6.33 -3.95 -26.27
CA SER A 441 -6.49 -2.78 -25.42
C SER A 441 -5.54 -1.68 -25.87
N LEU A 442 -6.01 -0.45 -25.94
CA LEU A 442 -5.20 0.74 -26.03
C LEU A 442 -5.09 1.35 -24.63
N ILE A 443 -3.88 1.34 -24.08
CA ILE A 443 -3.61 1.83 -22.73
C ILE A 443 -2.83 3.13 -22.83
N TYR A 444 -3.31 4.15 -22.15
CA TYR A 444 -2.57 5.38 -21.88
C TYR A 444 -2.32 5.48 -20.38
N SER A 445 -1.07 5.64 -19.97
CA SER A 445 -0.72 5.82 -18.57
C SER A 445 0.17 7.05 -18.42
N SER A 446 -0.27 8.02 -17.60
CA SER A 446 0.47 9.24 -17.32
C SER A 446 0.35 9.60 -15.84
N ARG A 447 1.11 10.61 -15.40
CA ARG A 447 1.02 11.10 -14.01
C ARG A 447 -0.36 11.68 -13.66
N ILE A 448 -1.06 12.21 -14.67
CA ILE A 448 -2.33 12.93 -14.53
C ILE A 448 -3.52 12.02 -14.80
N GLY A 449 -3.33 10.87 -15.47
CA GLY A 449 -4.44 9.97 -15.73
C GLY A 449 -4.06 8.68 -16.44
N ASN A 450 -4.95 7.71 -16.33
CA ASN A 450 -4.89 6.41 -16.98
C ASN A 450 -6.16 6.18 -17.81
N LEU A 451 -6.01 5.70 -19.03
CA LEU A 451 -7.11 5.29 -19.90
C LEU A 451 -6.85 3.87 -20.38
N ASP A 452 -7.87 3.03 -20.32
CA ASP A 452 -7.91 1.67 -20.84
C ASP A 452 -9.12 1.54 -21.77
N LEU A 453 -8.88 1.53 -23.07
CA LEU A 453 -9.89 1.26 -24.09
C LEU A 453 -9.68 -0.17 -24.59
N THR A 454 -10.63 -1.05 -24.36
CA THR A 454 -10.53 -2.48 -24.66
C THR A 454 -11.59 -2.89 -25.67
N TYR A 455 -11.21 -3.71 -26.64
CA TYR A 455 -12.14 -4.52 -27.43
C TYR A 455 -11.93 -5.99 -27.06
N ALA A 456 -12.94 -6.62 -26.48
CA ALA A 456 -12.87 -7.99 -25.95
C ALA A 456 -13.77 -8.96 -26.71
N ILE A 457 -13.29 -10.20 -26.84
CA ILE A 457 -13.97 -11.34 -27.46
C ILE A 457 -13.96 -12.48 -26.43
N PRO A 458 -15.12 -12.82 -25.84
CA PRO A 458 -15.27 -14.00 -25.00
C PRO A 458 -14.94 -15.28 -25.79
N LEU A 459 -14.03 -16.09 -25.26
CA LEU A 459 -13.64 -17.39 -25.82
C LEU A 459 -14.52 -18.52 -25.27
N THR A 460 -14.81 -18.47 -23.98
CA THR A 460 -15.67 -19.43 -23.28
C THR A 460 -16.59 -18.69 -22.32
N SER A 461 -17.86 -19.04 -22.32
CA SER A 461 -18.88 -18.53 -21.41
C SER A 461 -19.90 -19.62 -21.10
N ARG A 462 -20.45 -19.61 -19.89
CA ARG A 462 -21.53 -20.51 -19.45
C ARG A 462 -22.86 -19.75 -19.40
N PRO A 463 -24.00 -20.44 -19.33
CA PRO A 463 -25.30 -19.79 -19.22
C PRO A 463 -25.45 -18.83 -18.03
N GLN A 464 -24.73 -19.08 -16.93
CA GLN A 464 -24.71 -18.18 -15.77
C GLN A 464 -23.75 -16.99 -15.89
N ASP A 465 -22.81 -17.02 -16.85
CA ASP A 465 -21.86 -15.93 -17.06
C ASP A 465 -22.50 -14.86 -17.97
N GLU A 466 -22.38 -13.59 -17.60
CA GLU A 466 -22.79 -12.49 -18.48
C GLU A 466 -21.59 -11.97 -19.28
N ALA A 467 -21.43 -12.54 -20.47
CA ALA A 467 -20.41 -12.14 -21.42
C ALA A 467 -20.70 -10.74 -22.00
N LYS A 468 -19.66 -9.92 -22.13
CA LYS A 468 -19.70 -8.56 -22.68
C LYS A 468 -18.73 -8.43 -23.87
N PRO A 469 -19.09 -8.94 -25.05
CA PRO A 469 -18.29 -8.76 -26.26
C PRO A 469 -18.29 -7.29 -26.71
N GLY A 470 -17.19 -6.84 -27.29
CA GLY A 470 -17.07 -5.51 -27.90
C GLY A 470 -16.27 -4.52 -27.06
N PHE A 471 -16.63 -3.24 -27.16
CA PHE A 471 -15.87 -2.15 -26.54
C PHE A 471 -16.21 -1.96 -25.06
N SER A 472 -15.16 -1.79 -24.28
CA SER A 472 -15.18 -1.34 -22.90
C SER A 472 -14.15 -0.24 -22.71
N PHE A 473 -14.47 0.77 -21.92
CA PHE A 473 -13.52 1.83 -21.60
C PHE A 473 -13.46 2.10 -20.10
N GLY A 474 -12.30 2.57 -19.66
CA GLY A 474 -12.06 3.05 -18.32
C GLY A 474 -11.12 4.24 -18.36
N VAL A 475 -11.58 5.38 -17.87
CA VAL A 475 -10.79 6.60 -17.76
C VAL A 475 -10.67 6.95 -16.29
N LYS A 476 -9.45 7.25 -15.82
CA LYS A 476 -9.18 7.75 -14.48
C LYS A 476 -8.27 8.95 -14.59
N ILE A 477 -8.73 10.11 -14.11
CA ILE A 477 -7.99 11.37 -14.12
C ILE A 477 -7.75 11.78 -12.68
N ALA A 478 -6.51 12.17 -12.37
CA ALA A 478 -6.09 12.70 -11.10
C ALA A 478 -5.59 14.12 -11.29
N PHE A 479 -6.34 15.07 -10.71
CA PHE A 479 -5.95 16.47 -10.57
C PHE A 479 -5.19 16.62 -9.25
N MET A 480 -4.11 17.39 -9.28
CA MET A 480 -3.14 17.53 -8.19
C MET A 480 -3.00 18.98 -7.79
#